data_AF-A0A0C3RA84-F1
#
_entry.id   AF-A0A0C3RA84-F1
#
_cell.length_a   1.000
_cell.length_b   1.000
_cell.length_c   1.000
_cell.angle_alpha   90.00
_cell.angle_beta   90.00
_cell.angle_gamma   90.00
#
_symmetry.space_group_name_H-M   'P 1'
#
loop_
_entity.id
_entity.type
_entity.pdbx_description
1 polymer ?
#
loop_
_entity_poly.entity_id
_entity_poly.type
_entity_poly.pdbx_seq_one_letter_code
_entity_poly.pdbx_strand_id
1 'polypeptide(L)' 'FKSRIEDVREEILRKRRAGKLPGDTTTVLKNWWQQHSKWPYPTEDDKAKLVEETGLQLKQINNWFINQRKRNWHSNS' A
#
# COMPACT_ATOMS: atom_id res chain seq x y z
N PHE A 1 37.10 3.48 -0.43
CA PHE A 1 36.19 4.21 -1.33
C PHE A 1 35.13 3.33 -2.02
N LYS A 2 35.39 2.06 -2.39
CA LYS A 2 34.36 1.16 -2.98
C LYS A 2 33.19 0.79 -2.04
N SER A 3 33.42 0.58 -0.75
CA SER A 3 32.33 0.08 0.14
C SER A 3 31.20 1.09 0.38
N ARG A 4 31.51 2.39 0.44
CA ARG A 4 30.49 3.45 0.67
C ARG A 4 29.48 3.59 -0.47
N ILE A 5 29.84 3.18 -1.70
CA ILE A 5 28.92 3.17 -2.85
C ILE A 5 28.03 1.92 -2.81
N GLU A 6 28.57 0.78 -2.35
CA GLU A 6 27.80 -0.46 -2.17
C GLU A 6 26.77 -0.33 -1.05
N ASP A 7 27.13 0.33 0.06
CA ASP A 7 26.21 0.62 1.17
C ASP A 7 25.04 1.51 0.73
N VAL A 8 25.30 2.56 -0.04
CA VAL A 8 24.26 3.44 -0.59
C VAL A 8 23.37 2.69 -1.58
N ARG A 9 23.94 1.81 -2.41
CA ARG A 9 23.17 0.95 -3.32
C ARG A 9 22.29 -0.03 -2.56
N GLU A 10 22.80 -0.68 -1.52
CA GLU A 10 22.02 -1.58 -0.67
C GLU A 10 20.93 -0.84 0.12
N GLU A 11 21.17 0.38 0.59
CA GLU A 11 20.13 1.20 1.23
C GLU A 11 19.02 1.60 0.25
N ILE A 12 19.39 2.00 -0.97
CA ILE A 12 18.43 2.30 -2.05
C ILE A 12 17.66 1.03 -2.45
N LEU A 13 18.34 -0.13 -2.50
CA LEU A 13 17.72 -1.42 -2.81
C LEU A 13 16.84 -1.92 -1.67
N ARG A 14 17.18 -1.70 -0.41
CA ARG A 14 16.33 -1.98 0.76
C ARG A 14 15.07 -1.13 0.76
N LYS A 15 15.17 0.17 0.43
CA LYS A 15 13.99 1.03 0.19
C LYS A 15 13.13 0.55 -0.99
N ARG A 16 13.75 -0.04 -2.03
CA ARG A 16 13.05 -0.67 -3.17
C ARG A 16 12.46 -2.05 -2.85
N ARG A 17 13.04 -2.79 -1.91
CA ARG A 17 12.66 -4.14 -1.45
C ARG A 17 11.87 -4.15 -0.14
N ALA A 18 11.24 -3.03 0.25
CA ALA A 18 10.16 -3.10 1.22
C ALA A 18 9.04 -3.93 0.57
N GLY A 19 9.12 -5.25 0.78
CA GLY A 19 8.24 -6.26 0.25
C GLY A 19 6.81 -6.02 0.71
N LYS A 20 5.93 -6.98 0.36
CA LYS A 20 4.49 -6.98 0.67
C LYS A 20 4.21 -6.29 2.02
N LEU A 21 3.24 -5.38 2.02
CA LEU A 21 2.78 -4.71 3.24
C LEU A 21 2.55 -5.75 4.36
N PRO A 22 2.87 -5.40 5.63
CA PRO A 22 2.65 -6.31 6.75
C PRO A 22 1.22 -6.88 6.72
N GLY A 23 1.07 -8.19 6.93
CA GLY A 23 -0.21 -8.90 6.79
C GLY A 23 -1.35 -8.22 7.55
N ASP A 24 -1.06 -7.79 8.78
CA ASP A 24 -2.03 -7.14 9.68
C ASP A 24 -2.55 -5.81 9.11
N THR A 25 -1.67 -4.99 8.53
CA THR A 25 -2.06 -3.73 7.88
C THR A 25 -2.94 -3.97 6.65
N THR A 26 -2.72 -5.08 5.93
CA THR A 26 -3.55 -5.40 4.75
C THR A 26 -4.96 -5.83 5.10
N THR A 27 -5.21 -6.32 6.32
CA THR A 27 -6.56 -6.69 6.78
C THR A 27 -7.46 -5.47 6.86
N VAL A 28 -6.98 -4.36 7.42
CA VAL A 28 -7.71 -3.09 7.49
C VAL A 28 -8.08 -2.60 6.09
N LEU A 29 -7.13 -2.59 5.16
CA LEU A 29 -7.36 -2.16 3.77
C LEU A 29 -8.36 -3.07 3.03
N LYS A 30 -8.28 -4.39 3.26
CA LYS A 30 -9.24 -5.35 2.70
C LYS A 30 -10.65 -5.16 3.25
N ASN A 31 -10.78 -4.89 4.55
CA ASN A 31 -12.07 -4.64 5.18
C ASN A 31 -12.74 -3.41 4.58
N TRP A 32 -11.99 -2.30 4.47
CA TRP A 32 -12.49 -1.09 3.81
C TRP A 32 -12.89 -1.37 2.36
N TRP A 33 -12.05 -2.10 1.62
CA TRP A 33 -12.33 -2.50 0.23
C TRP A 33 -13.63 -3.29 0.07
N GLN A 34 -13.88 -4.27 0.94
CA GLN A 34 -15.09 -5.10 0.87
C GLN A 34 -16.35 -4.26 1.12
N GLN A 35 -16.31 -3.38 2.13
CA GLN A 35 -17.40 -2.46 2.46
C GLN A 35 -17.71 -1.49 1.30
N HIS A 36 -16.68 -1.08 0.56
CA HIS A 36 -16.80 -0.14 -0.54
C HIS A 36 -16.73 -0.79 -1.91
N SER A 37 -16.90 -2.11 -2.05
CA SER A 37 -16.63 -2.88 -3.27
C SER A 37 -17.33 -2.39 -4.55
N LYS A 38 -18.48 -1.71 -4.44
CA LYS A 38 -19.17 -1.07 -5.57
C LYS A 38 -18.45 0.17 -6.10
N TRP A 39 -17.77 0.90 -5.21
CA TRP A 39 -17.02 2.11 -5.54
C TRP A 39 -15.77 2.27 -4.63
N PRO A 40 -14.72 1.42 -4.74
CA PRO A 40 -13.54 1.54 -3.88
C PRO A 40 -12.57 2.67 -4.32
N TYR A 41 -13.05 3.89 -4.19
CA TYR A 41 -12.29 5.14 -4.24
C TYR A 41 -12.38 5.83 -2.89
N PRO A 42 -11.39 5.63 -1.98
CA PRO A 42 -11.41 6.28 -0.68
C PRO A 42 -11.30 7.79 -0.82
N THR A 43 -12.06 8.51 0.00
CA THR A 43 -11.95 9.97 0.14
C THR A 43 -10.65 10.36 0.86
N GLU A 44 -10.34 11.65 0.94
CA GLU A 44 -9.17 12.11 1.69
C GLU A 44 -9.29 11.78 3.19
N ASP A 45 -10.49 11.90 3.77
CA ASP A 45 -10.77 11.49 5.14
C ASP A 45 -10.61 9.98 5.35
N ASP A 46 -11.11 9.16 4.42
CA ASP A 46 -10.91 7.70 4.48
C ASP A 46 -9.43 7.36 4.44
N LYS A 47 -8.66 8.00 3.55
CA LYS A 47 -7.22 7.79 3.47
C LYS A 47 -6.52 8.21 4.75
N ALA A 48 -6.91 9.31 5.38
CA ALA A 48 -6.35 9.77 6.64
C ALA A 48 -6.59 8.74 7.77
N LYS A 49 -7.83 8.23 7.89
CA LYS A 49 -8.16 7.16 8.85
C LYS A 49 -7.36 5.89 8.58
N LEU A 50 -7.25 5.47 7.33
CA LEU A 50 -6.48 4.29 6.96
C LEU A 50 -4.98 4.46 7.25
N VAL A 51 -4.43 5.66 7.10
CA VAL A 51 -3.04 5.98 7.51
C VAL A 51 -2.88 5.83 9.02
N GLU A 52 -3.82 6.38 9.80
CA GLU A 52 -3.80 6.30 11.27
C GLU A 52 -3.90 4.84 11.76
N GLU A 53 -4.85 4.08 11.23
CA GLU A 53 -5.11 2.70 11.65
C GLU A 53 -4.01 1.72 11.23
N THR A 54 -3.41 1.91 10.04
CA THR A 54 -2.40 0.98 9.51
C THR A 54 -0.97 1.41 9.77
N GLY A 55 -0.73 2.67 10.16
CA GLY A 55 0.60 3.26 10.25
C GLY A 55 1.32 3.36 8.89
N LEU A 56 0.63 3.10 7.77
CA LEU A 56 1.21 3.18 6.44
C LEU A 56 1.21 4.62 5.95
N GLN A 57 2.21 4.95 5.13
CA GLN A 57 2.23 6.25 4.46
C GLN A 57 1.08 6.34 3.44
N LEU A 58 0.54 7.54 3.27
CA LEU A 58 -0.52 7.83 2.30
C LEU A 58 -0.20 7.30 0.88
N LYS A 59 1.06 7.38 0.46
CA LYS A 59 1.52 6.83 -0.83
C LYS A 59 1.35 5.30 -0.92
N GLN A 60 1.59 4.58 0.17
CA GLN A 60 1.40 3.13 0.24
C GLN A 60 -0.09 2.77 0.18
N ILE A 61 -0.95 3.52 0.87
CA ILE A 61 -2.41 3.40 0.80
C ILE A 61 -2.89 3.60 -0.64
N ASN A 62 -2.50 4.72 -1.27
CA ASN A 62 -2.87 5.03 -2.65
C ASN A 62 -2.44 3.93 -3.63
N ASN A 63 -1.17 3.49 -3.54
CA ASN A 63 -0.65 2.42 -4.38
C ASN A 63 -1.38 1.10 -4.16
N TRP A 64 -1.74 0.78 -2.92
CA TRP A 64 -2.52 -0.40 -2.60
C TRP A 64 -3.88 -0.36 -3.29
N PHE A 65 -4.64 0.72 -3.16
CA PHE A 65 -5.95 0.85 -3.79
C PHE A 65 -5.87 0.82 -5.32
N ILE A 66 -4.90 1.51 -5.92
CA ILE A 66 -4.68 1.47 -7.38
C ILE A 66 -4.44 0.03 -7.84
N ASN A 67 -3.55 -0.70 -7.16
CA ASN A 67 -3.24 -2.08 -7.53
C ASN A 67 -4.40 -3.04 -7.22
N GLN A 68 -5.13 -2.82 -6.13
CA GLN A 68 -6.28 -3.63 -5.74
C GLN A 68 -7.40 -3.50 -6.76
N ARG A 69 -7.70 -2.28 -7.25
CA ARG A 69 -8.63 -2.05 -8.37
C ARG A 69 -8.20 -2.75 -9.64
N LYS A 70 -6.94 -2.58 -10.04
CA LYS A 70 -6.40 -3.26 -11.23
C LYS A 70 -6.58 -4.78 -11.18
N ARG A 71 -6.40 -5.39 -10.01
CA ARG A 71 -6.47 -6.84 -9.83
C ARG A 71 -7.87 -7.40 -9.63
N ASN A 72 -8.76 -6.68 -8.93
CA ASN A 72 -10.00 -7.27 -8.42
C ASN A 72 -11.27 -6.53 -8.84
N TRP A 73 -11.19 -5.32 -9.41
CA TRP A 73 -12.40 -4.60 -9.83
C TRP A 73 -13.02 -5.22 -11.09
N HIS A 74 -12.20 -5.79 -11.97
CA HIS A 74 -12.68 -6.37 -13.24
C HIS A 74 -12.99 -7.86 -13.16
N SER A 75 -12.67 -8.52 -12.04
CA SER A 75 -12.89 -9.98 -11.86
C SER A 75 -14.27 -10.32 -11.28
N ASN A 76 -15.24 -9.41 -11.42
CA ASN A 76 -16.63 -9.65 -11.05
C ASN A 76 -17.57 -9.65 -12.28
N SER A 77 -17.03 -10.06 -13.44
CA SER A 77 -17.79 -10.49 -14.63
C SER A 77 -17.53 -11.97 -14.90
#